data_AF-A0A0Z8DKE9-F1
#
_entry.id   AF-A0A0Z8DKE9-F1
#
_cell.length_a   1.000
_cell.length_b   1.000
_cell.length_c   1.000
_cell.angle_alpha   90.00
_cell.angle_beta   90.00
_cell.angle_gamma   90.00
#
_symmetry.space_group_name_H-M   'P 1'
#
loop_
_entity.id
_entity.type
_entity.pdbx_description
1 polymer ?
#
loop_
_entity_poly.entity_id
_entity_poly.type
_entity_poly.pdbx_seq_one_letter_code
_entity_poly.pdbx_strand_id
1 'polypeptide(L)'
;MKKIVTDERVRQEENQVFAWVGRTMNILLPLSFLLKSVVLKWSFETYVFELVAMLLISAYLFYGYWKKGIDMERGPVWQGYFYLGGVIVGTTILMAWNNYQIYGHHYTGIWDGHFWVVVLIFFISMTCLVLLLLNIVSWVNSYRQKQVEKELEEEME
;
A
#
# COMPACT_ATOMS: atom_id res chain seq x y z
N MET A 1 36.86 -21.40 11.14
CA MET A 1 35.83 -20.38 11.43
C MET A 1 34.87 -20.96 12.47
N LYS A 2 34.66 -20.29 13.61
CA LYS A 2 33.70 -20.74 14.63
C LYS A 2 32.28 -20.60 14.06
N LYS A 3 31.53 -21.69 13.99
CA LYS A 3 30.11 -21.67 13.61
C LYS A 3 29.37 -20.96 14.74
N ILE A 4 28.95 -19.72 14.52
CA ILE A 4 28.12 -18.98 15.47
C ILE A 4 26.76 -19.66 15.41
N VAL A 5 26.44 -20.47 16.41
CA VAL A 5 25.12 -21.08 16.56
C VAL A 5 24.22 -20.00 17.15
N THR A 6 23.57 -19.23 16.28
CA THR A 6 22.52 -18.29 16.69
C THR A 6 21.30 -19.09 17.12
N ASP A 7 20.84 -18.83 18.35
CA ASP A 7 19.62 -19.43 18.89
C ASP A 7 18.41 -19.03 18.02
N GLU A 8 17.62 -20.01 17.59
CA GLU A 8 16.41 -19.77 16.81
C GLU A 8 15.40 -18.88 17.53
N ARG A 9 15.36 -18.91 18.87
CA ARG A 9 14.49 -18.07 19.70
C ARG A 9 14.86 -16.60 19.56
N VAL A 10 16.16 -16.27 19.63
CA VAL A 10 16.65 -14.90 19.46
C VAL A 10 16.30 -14.40 18.06
N ARG A 11 16.47 -15.24 17.03
CA ARG A 11 16.11 -14.88 15.64
C ARG A 11 14.61 -14.68 15.46
N GLN A 12 13.76 -15.42 16.17
CA GLN A 12 12.30 -15.23 16.14
C GLN A 12 11.89 -13.90 16.77
N GLU A 13 12.44 -13.58 17.94
CA GLU A 13 12.19 -12.29 18.62
C GLU A 13 12.65 -11.12 17.76
N GLU A 14 13.85 -11.18 17.17
CA GLU A 14 14.35 -10.16 16.24
C GLU A 14 13.40 -9.96 15.05
N ASN A 15 12.98 -11.05 14.40
CA ASN A 15 12.04 -10.98 13.28
C ASN A 15 10.69 -10.36 13.69
N GLN A 16 10.22 -10.66 14.90
CA GLN A 16 8.98 -10.09 15.42
C GLN A 16 9.12 -8.58 15.65
N VAL A 17 10.21 -8.13 16.25
CA VAL A 17 10.53 -6.70 16.40
C VAL A 17 10.58 -6.00 15.04
N PHE A 18 11.28 -6.58 14.05
CA PHE A 18 11.33 -6.01 12.70
C PHE A 18 9.96 -5.96 12.03
N ALA A 19 9.09 -6.96 12.23
CA ALA A 19 7.72 -6.93 11.73
C ALA A 19 6.89 -5.81 12.38
N TRP A 20 7.05 -5.57 13.68
CA TRP A 20 6.41 -4.46 14.39
C TRP A 20 6.89 -3.10 13.90
N VAL A 21 8.19 -2.93 13.70
CA VAL A 21 8.77 -1.71 13.13
C VAL A 21 8.24 -1.48 11.71
N GLY A 22 8.27 -2.51 10.86
CA GLY A 22 7.78 -2.42 9.48
C GLY A 22 6.28 -2.07 9.41
N ARG A 23 5.45 -2.64 10.29
CA ARG A 23 4.03 -2.30 10.38
C ARG A 23 3.82 -0.85 10.85
N THR A 24 4.55 -0.43 11.86
CA THR A 24 4.49 0.94 12.39
C THR A 24 4.89 1.96 11.32
N MET A 25 5.98 1.70 10.59
CA MET A 25 6.45 2.57 9.50
C MET A 25 5.44 2.67 8.35
N ASN A 26 4.76 1.58 8.00
CA ASN A 26 3.68 1.61 7.01
C ASN A 26 2.45 2.42 7.43
N ILE A 27 2.32 2.80 8.70
CA ILE A 27 1.24 3.69 9.17
C ILE A 27 1.76 5.12 9.30
N LEU A 28 2.94 5.29 9.89
CA LEU A 28 3.50 6.62 10.17
C LEU A 28 3.93 7.36 8.91
N LEU A 29 4.52 6.67 7.93
CA LEU A 29 5.00 7.32 6.71
C LEU A 29 3.84 7.86 5.86
N PRO A 30 2.74 7.13 5.60
CA PRO A 30 1.58 7.71 4.93
C PRO A 30 0.98 8.88 5.70
N LEU A 31 0.90 8.77 7.03
CA LEU A 31 0.39 9.86 7.87
C LEU A 31 1.26 11.12 7.75
N SER A 32 2.59 10.96 7.83
CA SER A 32 3.56 12.05 7.65
C SER A 32 3.42 12.69 6.26
N PHE A 33 3.35 11.86 5.22
CA PHE A 33 3.14 12.32 3.85
C PHE A 33 1.85 13.15 3.72
N LEU A 34 0.73 12.67 4.25
CA LEU A 34 -0.55 13.36 4.22
C LEU A 34 -0.52 14.69 4.98
N LEU A 35 0.08 14.71 6.17
CA LEU A 35 0.24 15.93 6.95
C LEU A 35 1.07 16.97 6.19
N LYS A 36 2.23 16.57 5.65
CA LYS A 36 3.13 17.49 4.96
C LYS A 36 2.56 18.00 3.64
N SER A 37 1.93 17.13 2.87
CA SER A 37 1.38 17.48 1.55
C SER A 37 0.07 18.29 1.66
N VAL A 38 -0.85 17.87 2.53
CA VAL A 38 -2.22 18.42 2.57
C VAL A 38 -2.37 19.53 3.61
N VAL A 39 -1.92 19.28 4.84
CA VAL A 39 -2.12 20.20 5.96
C VAL A 39 -1.10 21.32 5.93
N LEU A 40 0.18 20.96 5.80
CA LEU A 40 1.28 21.92 5.85
C LEU A 40 1.59 22.55 4.48
N LYS A 41 1.07 21.98 3.40
CA LYS A 41 1.27 22.44 2.01
C LYS A 41 2.77 22.65 1.66
N TRP A 42 3.63 21.78 2.17
CA TRP A 42 5.07 21.85 1.92
C TRP A 42 5.41 21.45 0.48
N SER A 43 6.61 21.82 0.03
CA SER A 43 7.11 21.40 -1.29
C SER A 43 7.31 19.88 -1.33
N PHE A 44 7.17 19.29 -2.52
CA PHE A 44 7.34 17.86 -2.76
C PHE A 44 8.71 17.34 -2.29
N GLU A 45 9.75 18.15 -2.45
CA GLU A 45 11.11 17.84 -1.99
C GLU A 45 11.18 17.50 -0.50
N THR A 46 10.28 18.08 0.31
CA THR A 46 10.27 17.89 1.77
C THR A 46 9.65 16.55 2.21
N TYR A 47 8.91 15.88 1.32
CA TYR A 47 8.25 14.60 1.66
C TYR A 47 8.42 13.48 0.61
N VAL A 48 9.27 13.69 -0.40
CA VAL A 48 9.59 12.66 -1.41
C VAL A 48 10.26 11.44 -0.79
N PHE A 49 11.08 11.64 0.25
CA PHE A 49 11.75 10.55 0.94
C PHE A 49 10.75 9.59 1.60
N GLU A 50 9.68 10.10 2.20
CA GLU A 50 8.63 9.29 2.81
C GLU A 50 7.94 8.41 1.78
N LEU A 51 7.67 8.93 0.58
CA LEU A 51 7.12 8.14 -0.53
C LEU A 51 8.06 7.01 -0.95
N VAL A 52 9.34 7.31 -1.13
CA VAL A 52 10.34 6.30 -1.49
C VAL A 52 10.48 5.25 -0.39
N ALA A 53 10.54 5.67 0.87
CA ALA A 53 10.63 4.77 2.02
C ALA A 53 9.39 3.87 2.13
N MET A 54 8.18 4.41 1.94
CA MET A 54 6.94 3.62 1.90
C MET A 54 6.99 2.55 0.81
N LEU A 55 7.41 2.92 -0.39
CA LEU A 55 7.50 1.99 -1.53
C LEU A 55 8.51 0.88 -1.25
N LEU A 56 9.71 1.22 -0.75
CA LEU A 56 10.76 0.24 -0.45
C LEU A 56 10.33 -0.72 0.66
N ILE A 57 9.72 -0.23 1.74
CA ILE A 57 9.23 -1.07 2.84
C ILE A 57 8.10 -1.97 2.34
N SER A 58 7.16 -1.44 1.57
CA SER A 58 6.06 -2.24 1.00
C SER A 58 6.57 -3.33 0.08
N ALA A 59 7.52 -3.02 -0.80
CA ALA A 59 8.16 -3.97 -1.70
C ALA A 59 8.96 -5.04 -0.93
N TYR A 60 9.68 -4.65 0.12
CA TYR A 60 10.42 -5.58 0.97
C TYR A 60 9.48 -6.55 1.69
N LEU A 61 8.38 -6.05 2.28
CA LEU A 61 7.38 -6.89 2.91
C LEU A 61 6.75 -7.84 1.88
N PHE A 62 6.31 -7.32 0.74
CA PHE A 62 5.75 -8.11 -0.35
C PHE A 62 6.70 -9.24 -0.77
N TYR A 63 7.97 -8.93 -1.02
CA TYR A 63 8.98 -9.93 -1.35
C TYR A 63 9.18 -10.96 -0.23
N GLY A 64 9.13 -10.53 1.03
CA GLY A 64 9.22 -11.41 2.19
C GLY A 64 8.08 -12.42 2.27
N TYR A 65 6.84 -11.97 2.07
CA TYR A 65 5.65 -12.84 2.00
C TYR A 65 5.74 -13.80 0.81
N TRP A 66 6.10 -13.26 -0.36
CA TRP A 66 6.29 -13.99 -1.60
C TRP A 66 7.30 -15.14 -1.45
N LYS A 67 8.50 -14.82 -0.96
CA LYS A 67 9.57 -15.80 -0.78
C LYS A 67 9.17 -16.92 0.17
N LYS A 68 8.44 -16.59 1.24
CA LYS A 68 7.95 -17.58 2.22
C LYS A 68 6.74 -18.37 1.73
N GLY A 69 6.19 -18.06 0.55
CA GLY A 69 5.00 -18.73 0.04
C GLY A 69 3.75 -18.48 0.90
N ILE A 70 3.76 -17.43 1.72
CA ILE A 70 2.64 -17.13 2.59
C ILE A 70 1.55 -16.47 1.77
N ASP A 71 0.33 -17.01 1.84
CA ASP A 71 -0.82 -16.42 1.19
C ASP A 71 -1.09 -15.02 1.74
N MET A 72 -1.00 -14.02 0.86
CA MET A 72 -1.21 -12.61 1.19
C MET A 72 -2.69 -12.21 1.25
N GLU A 73 -3.58 -13.04 0.69
CA GLU A 73 -5.03 -12.81 0.70
C GLU A 73 -5.70 -13.39 1.95
N ARG A 74 -4.92 -14.03 2.83
CA ARG A 74 -5.38 -14.58 4.10
C ARG A 74 -5.83 -13.47 5.06
N GLY A 75 -7.14 -13.31 5.22
CA GLY A 75 -7.73 -12.41 6.19
C GLY A 75 -9.23 -12.17 5.97
N PRO A 76 -9.88 -11.37 6.82
CA PRO A 76 -11.27 -11.00 6.64
C PRO A 76 -11.40 -10.10 5.41
N VAL A 77 -12.10 -10.59 4.38
CA VAL A 77 -12.28 -9.89 3.09
C VAL A 77 -12.83 -8.47 3.28
N TRP A 78 -13.70 -8.26 4.27
CA TRP A 78 -14.29 -6.95 4.57
C TRP A 78 -13.28 -5.90 5.04
N GLN A 79 -12.21 -6.30 5.75
CA GLN A 79 -11.15 -5.38 6.15
C GLN A 79 -10.39 -4.89 4.92
N GLY A 80 -10.09 -5.79 3.99
CA GLY A 80 -9.49 -5.46 2.70
C GLY A 80 -10.32 -4.42 1.94
N TYR A 81 -11.63 -4.66 1.80
CA TYR A 81 -12.53 -3.70 1.15
C TYR A 81 -12.62 -2.35 1.87
N PHE A 82 -12.59 -2.34 3.22
CA PHE A 82 -12.61 -1.10 3.99
C PHE A 82 -11.33 -0.27 3.77
N TYR A 83 -10.16 -0.91 3.80
CA TYR A 83 -8.89 -0.25 3.49
C TYR A 83 -8.86 0.27 2.04
N LEU A 84 -9.32 -0.54 1.08
CA LEU A 84 -9.36 -0.16 -0.33
C LEU A 84 -10.32 1.00 -0.59
N GLY A 85 -11.54 0.92 -0.03
CA GLY A 85 -12.51 2.00 -0.10
C GLY A 85 -11.97 3.28 0.53
N GLY A 86 -11.31 3.17 1.68
CA GLY A 86 -10.64 4.29 2.34
C GLY A 86 -9.54 4.92 1.48
N VAL A 87 -8.71 4.12 0.81
CA VAL A 87 -7.66 4.62 -0.09
C VAL A 87 -8.27 5.33 -1.31
N ILE A 88 -9.25 4.72 -1.98
CA ILE A 88 -9.88 5.29 -3.18
C ILE A 88 -10.62 6.59 -2.82
N VAL A 89 -11.47 6.56 -1.80
CA VAL A 89 -12.26 7.74 -1.39
C VAL A 89 -11.33 8.82 -0.84
N GLY A 90 -10.38 8.46 0.02
CA GLY A 90 -9.43 9.40 0.62
C GLY A 90 -8.59 10.12 -0.44
N THR A 91 -7.99 9.36 -1.37
CA THR A 91 -7.20 9.96 -2.47
C THR A 91 -8.06 10.82 -3.39
N THR A 92 -9.30 10.40 -3.68
CA THR A 92 -10.24 11.18 -4.49
C THR A 92 -10.57 12.51 -3.83
N ILE A 93 -10.89 12.52 -2.52
CA ILE A 93 -11.19 13.75 -1.77
C ILE A 93 -9.98 14.69 -1.75
N LEU A 94 -8.78 14.14 -1.50
CA LEU A 94 -7.55 14.93 -1.47
C LEU A 94 -7.24 15.57 -2.83
N MET A 95 -7.41 14.81 -3.92
CA MET A 95 -7.23 15.32 -5.27
C MET A 95 -8.30 16.33 -5.65
N ALA A 96 -9.55 16.10 -5.28
CA ALA A 96 -10.64 17.06 -5.49
C ALA A 96 -10.36 18.38 -4.77
N TRP A 97 -9.90 18.32 -3.52
CA TRP A 97 -9.52 19.49 -2.74
C TRP A 97 -8.36 20.25 -3.40
N ASN A 98 -7.29 19.54 -3.78
CA ASN A 98 -6.12 20.16 -4.41
C ASN A 98 -6.48 20.77 -5.77
N ASN A 99 -7.27 20.06 -6.58
CA ASN A 99 -7.77 20.55 -7.85
C ASN A 99 -8.61 21.83 -7.69
N TYR A 100 -9.50 21.90 -6.69
CA TYR A 100 -10.28 23.09 -6.40
C TYR A 100 -9.40 24.27 -5.94
N GLN A 101 -8.35 24.01 -5.16
CA GLN A 101 -7.43 25.07 -4.72
C GLN A 101 -6.61 25.66 -5.88
N ILE A 102 -6.18 24.83 -6.83
CA ILE A 102 -5.33 25.27 -7.97
C ILE A 102 -6.17 25.83 -9.11
N TYR A 103 -7.24 25.13 -9.49
CA TYR A 103 -8.06 25.40 -10.67
C TYR A 103 -9.43 25.99 -10.32
N GLY A 104 -9.66 26.38 -9.07
CA GLY A 104 -10.96 26.89 -8.58
C GLY A 104 -11.53 28.06 -9.38
N HIS A 105 -10.66 28.88 -9.98
CA HIS A 105 -11.06 30.00 -10.83
C HIS A 105 -11.74 29.57 -12.14
N HIS A 106 -11.61 28.31 -12.56
CA HIS A 106 -12.33 27.73 -13.69
C HIS A 106 -13.72 27.21 -13.31
N TYR A 107 -14.06 27.19 -12.02
CA TYR A 107 -15.35 26.71 -11.52
C TYR A 107 -16.21 27.88 -11.03
N THR A 108 -17.52 27.75 -11.25
CA THR A 108 -18.53 28.69 -10.74
C THR A 108 -18.82 28.52 -9.25
N GLY A 109 -18.25 27.48 -8.63
CA GLY A 109 -18.33 27.17 -7.20
C GLY A 109 -18.26 25.67 -6.96
N ILE A 110 -18.43 25.25 -5.70
CA ILE A 110 -18.40 23.81 -5.34
C ILE A 110 -19.60 23.01 -5.90
N TRP A 111 -20.67 23.71 -6.29
CA TRP A 111 -21.85 23.11 -6.93
C TRP A 111 -21.76 23.10 -8.45
N ASP A 112 -20.61 23.48 -9.03
CA ASP A 112 -20.40 23.42 -10.46
C ASP A 112 -20.42 21.96 -10.94
N GLY A 113 -21.25 21.66 -11.94
CA GLY A 113 -21.32 20.34 -12.55
C GLY A 113 -19.98 19.91 -13.16
N HIS A 114 -19.21 20.83 -13.75
CA HIS A 114 -17.90 20.52 -14.33
C HIS A 114 -16.91 20.05 -13.24
N PHE A 115 -16.94 20.68 -12.06
CA PHE A 115 -16.10 20.26 -10.93
C PHE A 115 -16.39 18.81 -10.53
N TRP A 116 -17.67 18.45 -10.35
CA TRP A 116 -18.05 17.08 -9.98
C TRP A 116 -17.77 16.05 -11.06
N VAL A 117 -17.87 16.43 -12.34
CA VAL A 117 -17.46 15.55 -13.45
C VAL A 117 -15.96 15.26 -13.39
N VAL A 118 -15.12 16.26 -13.14
CA VAL A 118 -13.67 16.07 -12.96
C VAL A 118 -13.39 15.15 -11.77
N VAL A 119 -14.05 15.36 -10.63
CA VAL A 119 -13.93 14.48 -9.45
C VAL A 119 -14.34 13.05 -9.77
N LEU A 120 -15.43 12.85 -10.51
CA LEU A 120 -15.90 11.53 -10.93
C LEU A 120 -14.89 10.82 -11.84
N ILE A 121 -14.30 11.53 -12.81
CA ILE A 121 -13.25 10.99 -13.68
C ILE A 121 -12.05 10.54 -12.85
N PHE A 122 -11.61 11.33 -11.87
CA PHE A 122 -10.54 10.94 -10.96
C PHE A 122 -10.89 9.70 -10.13
N PHE A 123 -12.10 9.66 -9.57
CA PHE A 123 -12.58 8.51 -8.80
C PHE A 123 -12.55 7.21 -9.62
N ILE A 124 -13.09 7.26 -10.84
CA ILE A 124 -13.11 6.10 -11.75
C ILE A 124 -11.68 5.69 -12.12
N SER A 125 -10.84 6.66 -12.48
CA SER A 125 -9.44 6.40 -12.86
C SER A 125 -8.66 5.74 -11.71
N MET A 126 -8.82 6.24 -10.49
CA MET A 126 -8.18 5.68 -9.31
C MET A 126 -8.70 4.29 -8.97
N THR A 127 -10.02 4.07 -9.10
CA THR A 127 -10.64 2.76 -8.91
C THR A 127 -10.07 1.74 -9.89
N CYS A 128 -10.00 2.09 -11.18
CA CYS A 128 -9.42 1.23 -12.21
C CYS A 128 -7.94 0.90 -11.92
N LEU A 129 -7.15 1.90 -11.51
CA LEU A 129 -5.74 1.70 -11.16
C LEU A 129 -5.58 0.74 -9.97
N VAL A 130 -6.36 0.94 -8.89
CA VAL A 130 -6.30 0.08 -7.71
C VAL A 130 -6.71 -1.35 -8.05
N LEU A 131 -7.79 -1.54 -8.81
CA LEU A 131 -8.21 -2.87 -9.25
C LEU A 131 -7.16 -3.57 -10.13
N LEU A 132 -6.51 -2.83 -11.02
CA LEU A 132 -5.42 -3.35 -11.85
C LEU A 132 -4.23 -3.81 -11.00
N LEU A 133 -3.80 -3.00 -10.03
CA LEU A 133 -2.72 -3.36 -9.12
C LEU A 133 -3.06 -4.58 -8.27
N LEU A 134 -4.29 -4.67 -7.76
CA LEU A 134 -4.76 -5.84 -7.02
C LEU A 134 -4.78 -7.10 -7.88
N ASN A 135 -5.20 -6.99 -9.14
CA ASN A 135 -5.19 -8.13 -10.05
C ASN A 135 -3.77 -8.65 -10.28
N ILE A 136 -2.79 -7.74 -10.45
CA ILE A 136 -1.37 -8.09 -10.56
C ILE A 136 -0.89 -8.78 -9.27
N VAL A 137 -1.18 -8.22 -8.10
CA VAL A 137 -0.79 -8.79 -6.81
C VAL A 137 -1.39 -10.18 -6.60
N SER A 138 -2.67 -10.36 -6.93
CA SER A 138 -3.38 -11.64 -6.81
C SER A 138 -2.85 -12.67 -7.80
N TRP A 139 -2.61 -12.28 -9.05
CA TRP A 139 -2.00 -13.14 -10.07
C TRP A 139 -0.63 -13.63 -9.62
N VAL A 140 0.21 -12.71 -9.15
CA VAL A 140 1.50 -13.02 -8.55
C VAL A 140 1.23 -14.00 -7.40
N ASN A 141 0.50 -13.63 -6.33
CA ASN A 141 0.22 -14.51 -5.17
C ASN A 141 -0.19 -15.94 -5.57
N SER A 142 -1.16 -16.08 -6.48
CA SER A 142 -1.65 -17.37 -6.98
C SER A 142 -0.57 -18.22 -7.66
N TYR A 143 0.36 -17.59 -8.38
CA TYR A 143 1.47 -18.27 -9.03
C TYR A 143 2.42 -18.87 -8.00
N ARG A 144 2.76 -18.15 -6.93
CA ARG A 144 3.61 -18.70 -5.86
C ARG A 144 2.90 -19.77 -5.05
N GLN A 145 1.61 -19.59 -4.73
CA GLN A 145 0.83 -20.62 -4.02
C GLN A 145 0.87 -21.96 -4.77
N LYS A 146 0.66 -21.94 -6.09
CA LYS A 146 0.78 -23.14 -6.93
C LYS A 146 2.18 -23.76 -6.95
N GLN A 147 3.23 -22.96 -6.83
CA GLN A 147 4.60 -23.49 -6.72
C GLN A 147 4.82 -24.19 -5.38
N VAL A 148 4.37 -23.57 -4.29
CA VAL A 148 4.48 -24.16 -2.94
C VAL A 148 3.67 -25.45 -2.83
N GLU A 149 2.48 -25.50 -3.43
CA GLU A 149 1.64 -26.70 -3.45
C GLU A 149 2.36 -27.87 -4.16
N LYS A 150 3.02 -27.61 -5.29
CA LYS A 150 3.84 -28.61 -6.00
C LYS A 150 5.07 -29.06 -5.20
N GLU A 151 5.78 -28.11 -4.58
CA GLU A 151 6.93 -28.42 -3.71
C GLU A 151 6.50 -29.36 -2.56
N LEU A 152 5.30 -29.15 -2.00
CA LEU A 152 4.76 -30.01 -0.93
C LEU A 152 4.31 -31.39 -1.44
N GLU A 153 3.70 -31.47 -2.62
CA GLU A 153 3.34 -32.75 -3.25
C GLU A 153 4.57 -33.61 -3.53
N GLU A 154 5.65 -33.02 -4.07
CA GLU A 154 6.92 -33.70 -4.34
C GLU A 154 7.64 -34.18 -3.06
N GLU A 155 7.49 -33.49 -1.93
CA GLU A 155 8.04 -33.94 -0.64
C GLU A 155 7.25 -35.10 -0.01
N MET A 156 6.00 -35.31 -0.43
CA MET A 156 5.11 -36.35 0.09
C MET A 156 5.13 -37.66 -0.73
N GLU A 157 5.66 -37.63 -1.95
CA GLU A 157 5.93 -38.82 -2.78
C GLU A 157 7.27 -39.50 -2.44
#